data_AF-A0A6L7AAD0-F1
#
_entry.id   AF-A0A6L7AAD0-F1
#
_cell.length_a   1.000
_cell.length_b   1.000
_cell.length_c   1.000
_cell.angle_alpha   90.00
_cell.angle_beta   90.00
_cell.angle_gamma   90.00
#
_symmetry.space_group_name_H-M   'P 1'
#
loop_
_entity.id
_entity.type
_entity.pdbx_description
1 polymer ?
#
loop_
_entity_poly.entity_id
_entity_poly.type
_entity_poly.pdbx_seq_one_letter_code
_entity_poly.pdbx_strand_id
1 'polypeptide(L)' 'MKRLIVGISGASGAIYGVRLLQVLRDVTDIETHLV' A
#
# COMPACT_ATOMS: atom_id res chain seq x y z
N MET A 1 -2.27 7.39 -14.68
CA MET A 1 -1.47 7.36 -13.44
C MET A 1 -2.31 7.83 -12.28
N LYS A 2 -2.64 6.91 -11.36
CA LYS A 2 -3.47 7.16 -10.18
C LYS A 2 -2.59 7.18 -8.93
N ARG A 3 -2.87 8.10 -8.01
CA ARG A 3 -2.13 8.26 -6.75
C ARG A 3 -2.97 7.67 -5.61
N LEU A 4 -2.39 6.77 -4.82
CA LEU A 4 -3.06 6.07 -3.73
C LEU A 4 -2.31 6.28 -2.42
N ILE A 5 -2.99 6.81 -1.40
CA ILE A 5 -2.46 6.90 -0.04
C ILE A 5 -2.86 5.64 0.72
N VAL A 6 -1.90 4.98 1.34
CA VAL A 6 -2.10 3.79 2.19
C VAL A 6 -1.72 4.17 3.61
N GLY A 7 -2.71 4.26 4.50
CA GLY A 7 -2.46 4.44 5.93
C GLY A 7 -2.37 3.09 6.63
N ILE A 8 -1.28 2.81 7.36
CA ILE A 8 -1.15 1.60 8.18
C ILE A 8 -1.01 2.00 9.65
N SER A 9 -1.99 1.64 10.48
CA SER A 9 -1.92 1.84 11.93
C SER A 9 -1.42 0.58 12.66
N GLY A 10 -1.13 0.71 13.96
CA GLY A 10 -0.61 -0.35 14.82
C GLY A 10 -1.63 -1.43 15.24
N ALA A 11 -2.43 -1.95 14.30
CA ALA A 11 -3.29 -3.09 14.54
C ALA A 11 -2.55 -4.41 14.24
N SER A 12 -3.04 -5.53 14.78
CA SER A 12 -2.47 -6.87 14.53
C SER A 12 -2.40 -7.25 13.04
N GLY A 13 -3.19 -6.60 12.19
CA GLY A 13 -3.26 -6.82 10.74
C GLY A 13 -2.30 -6.00 9.88
N ALA A 14 -1.33 -5.27 10.44
CA ALA A 14 -0.40 -4.42 9.67
C ALA A 14 0.33 -5.18 8.54
N ILE A 15 0.57 -6.48 8.71
CA ILE A 15 1.18 -7.34 7.70
C ILE A 15 0.40 -7.40 6.37
N TYR A 16 -0.93 -7.22 6.41
CA TYR A 16 -1.75 -7.14 5.20
C TYR A 16 -1.50 -5.86 4.41
N GLY A 17 -1.23 -4.74 5.10
CA GLY A 17 -0.83 -3.49 4.46
C GLY A 17 0.54 -3.61 3.77
N VAL A 18 1.49 -4.31 4.41
CA VAL A 18 2.78 -4.64 3.76
C VAL A 18 2.56 -5.50 2.51
N ARG A 19 1.72 -6.53 2.59
CA ARG A 19 1.40 -7.38 1.43
C ARG A 19 0.72 -6.61 0.31
N LEU A 20 -0.18 -5.68 0.64
CA LEU A 20 -0.84 -4.79 -0.31
C LEU A 20 0.21 -3.95 -1.08
N LEU A 21 1.17 -3.33 -0.38
CA LEU A 21 2.23 -2.54 -1.01
C LEU A 21 3.11 -3.38 -1.95
N GLN A 22 3.38 -4.64 -1.61
CA GLN A 22 4.11 -5.55 -2.49
C GLN A 22 3.35 -5.84 -3.79
N VAL A 23 2.04 -6.07 -3.70
CA VAL A 23 1.20 -6.32 -4.89
C VAL A 23 1.05 -5.06 -5.73
N LEU A 24 0.87 -3.89 -5.11
CA LEU A 24 0.71 -2.63 -5.83
C LEU A 24 1.98 -2.19 -6.57
N ARG A 25 3.16 -2.66 -6.13
CA ARG A 25 4.43 -2.44 -6.84
C ARG A 25 4.41 -2.95 -8.29
N ASP A 26 3.67 -4.03 -8.55
CA ASP A 26 3.57 -4.63 -9.89
C ASP A 26 2.51 -3.93 -10.77
N VAL A 27 1.75 -2.98 -10.21
CA VAL A 27 0.72 -2.22 -10.94
C VAL A 27 1.30 -0.90 -11.42
N THR A 28 1.75 -0.87 -12.67
CA THR A 28 2.49 0.25 -13.28
C THR A 28 1.74 1.59 -13.34
N ASP A 29 0.41 1.59 -13.25
CA ASP A 29 -0.41 2.82 -13.29
C ASP A 29 -0.76 3.37 -11.89
N ILE A 30 -0.24 2.77 -10.82
CA ILE A 30 -0.48 3.18 -9.44
C ILE A 30 0.82 3.64 -8.77
N GLU A 31 0.78 4.85 -8.21
CA GLU A 31 1.81 5.39 -7.32
C GLU A 31 1.29 5.34 -5.87
N THR A 32 2.01 4.67 -4.98
CA THR A 32 1.62 4.53 -3.58
C THR A 32 2.39 5.49 -2.67
N HIS A 33 1.69 6.16 -1.75
CA HIS A 33 2.29 6.91 -0.64
C HIS A 33 1.84 6.30 0.68
N LEU A 34 2.79 5.79 1.47
CA LEU A 34 2.52 5.18 2.78
C LEU A 34 2.55 6.25 3.89
N VAL A 35 1.58 6.17 4.81
CA VAL A 35 1.49 6.99 6.04
C VAL A 35 1.37 6.08 7.26
#